data_AF-A0A9W9PS26-F1
#
_entry.id   AF-A0A9W9PS26-F1
#
_cell.length_a   1.000
_cell.length_b   1.000
_cell.length_c   1.000
_cell.angle_alpha   90.00
_cell.angle_beta   90.00
_cell.angle_gamma   90.00
#
_symmetry.space_group_name_H-M   'P 1'
#
loop_
_entity.id
_entity.type
_entity.pdbx_description
1 polymer ?
#
loop_
_entity_poly.entity_id
_entity_poly.type
_entity_poly.pdbx_seq_one_letter_code
_entity_poly.pdbx_strand_id
1 'polypeptide(L)'
;MALSTASTDPRQPGPSAQPCATASSPSPDSQRKPALISIALATAPSGGGSLHTLFQSATDSGTIPDNENWVRRKRNTVLRWGVSSWAMRQKVISGAGSSAADVVEAAFVKKYALASGNGGAVADEYAIHGGGYPIRIKGVEGVVAVVVVSGLKQEDDHQVVAETIREVIAQGN
;
A
#
# COMPACT_ATOMS: atom_id res chain seq x y z
N MET A 1 34.73 51.46 -36.41
CA MET A 1 34.84 50.13 -35.78
C MET A 1 34.73 50.30 -34.28
N ALA A 2 33.59 49.94 -33.69
CA ALA A 2 33.43 49.83 -32.24
C ALA A 2 32.79 48.46 -31.98
N LEU A 3 33.56 47.54 -31.38
CA LEU A 3 33.09 46.24 -30.97
C LEU A 3 32.21 46.40 -29.72
N SER A 4 30.97 45.94 -29.81
CA SER A 4 30.07 45.76 -28.67
C SER A 4 30.38 44.42 -28.01
N THR A 5 30.90 44.44 -26.78
CA THR A 5 31.11 43.24 -25.96
C THR A 5 29.84 42.96 -25.17
N ALA A 6 29.12 41.90 -25.53
CA ALA A 6 27.99 41.40 -24.77
C ALA A 6 28.48 40.71 -23.48
N SER A 7 28.07 41.24 -22.34
CA SER A 7 28.26 40.66 -21.00
C SER A 7 27.21 39.57 -20.78
N THR A 8 27.62 38.32 -20.62
CA THR A 8 26.76 37.21 -20.19
C THR A 8 26.64 37.23 -18.66
N ASP A 9 25.51 37.73 -18.13
CA ASP A 9 25.16 37.63 -16.71
C ASP A 9 24.78 36.16 -16.38
N PRO A 10 25.46 35.48 -15.45
CA PRO A 10 25.20 34.08 -15.10
C PRO A 10 23.96 33.85 -14.21
N ARG A 11 23.06 34.83 -14.06
CA ARG A 11 21.88 34.76 -13.18
C ARG A 11 20.53 34.66 -13.90
N GLN A 12 20.50 34.18 -15.14
CA GLN A 12 19.24 33.84 -15.80
C GLN A 12 18.79 32.43 -15.38
N PRO A 13 17.62 32.27 -14.72
CA PRO A 13 17.05 30.96 -14.48
C PRO A 13 16.69 30.32 -15.82
N GLY A 14 17.12 29.07 -16.02
CA GLY A 14 16.80 28.27 -17.21
C GLY A 14 15.28 28.04 -17.37
N PRO A 15 14.83 27.58 -18.55
CA PRO A 15 13.40 27.40 -18.82
C PRO A 15 12.77 26.48 -17.77
N SER A 16 11.69 26.95 -17.16
CA SER A 16 10.94 26.26 -16.12
C SER A 16 10.53 24.87 -16.61
N ALA A 17 10.95 23.83 -15.89
CA ALA A 17 10.43 22.49 -16.05
C ALA A 17 8.90 22.55 -15.93
N GLN A 18 8.19 22.25 -17.02
CA GLN A 18 6.74 22.12 -17.00
C GLN A 18 6.37 21.01 -15.99
N PRO A 19 5.46 21.26 -15.03
CA PRO A 19 4.96 20.18 -14.19
C PRO A 19 4.22 19.17 -15.07
N CYS A 20 4.55 17.88 -14.87
CA CYS A 20 3.87 16.76 -15.49
C CYS A 20 2.38 16.82 -15.10
N ALA A 21 1.55 17.22 -16.06
CA ALA A 21 0.11 17.41 -15.84
C ALA A 21 -0.62 16.06 -15.96
N THR A 22 -0.73 15.32 -14.85
CA THR A 22 -1.78 14.28 -14.66
C THR A 22 -2.17 14.05 -13.18
N ALA A 23 -1.94 15.01 -12.28
CA ALA A 23 -2.58 14.94 -10.96
C ALA A 23 -4.03 15.43 -11.07
N SER A 24 -4.99 14.52 -10.96
CA SER A 24 -6.39 14.87 -10.72
C SER A 24 -6.48 15.86 -9.55
N SER A 25 -7.27 16.93 -9.69
CA SER A 25 -7.42 17.98 -8.68
C SER A 25 -7.73 17.36 -7.31
N PRO A 26 -7.02 17.75 -6.22
CA PRO A 26 -7.29 17.18 -4.91
C PRO A 26 -8.74 17.47 -4.49
N SER A 27 -9.43 16.46 -3.98
CA SER A 27 -10.80 16.62 -3.47
C SER A 27 -10.82 17.68 -2.36
N PRO A 28 -11.92 18.47 -2.25
CA PRO A 28 -12.05 19.46 -1.19
C PRO A 28 -11.88 18.81 0.20
N ASP A 29 -11.24 19.54 1.13
CA ASP A 29 -10.78 19.03 2.44
C ASP A 29 -11.86 18.32 3.26
N SER A 30 -13.13 18.68 3.10
CA SER A 30 -14.27 18.07 3.80
C SER A 30 -14.67 16.68 3.29
N GLN A 31 -14.12 16.21 2.16
CA GLN A 31 -14.41 14.90 1.57
C GLN A 31 -13.24 13.92 1.67
N ARG A 32 -12.07 14.37 2.12
CA ARG A 32 -10.89 13.51 2.28
C ARG A 32 -11.09 12.58 3.47
N LYS A 33 -10.88 11.28 3.26
CA LYS A 33 -10.93 10.27 4.31
C LYS A 33 -9.50 9.96 4.76
N PRO A 34 -9.21 9.98 6.07
CA PRO A 34 -7.86 9.73 6.56
C PRO A 34 -7.48 8.27 6.30
N ALA A 35 -6.31 8.07 5.70
CA ALA A 35 -5.71 6.76 5.51
C ALA A 35 -4.28 6.73 6.07
N LEU A 36 -3.86 5.56 6.53
CA LEU A 36 -2.49 5.27 6.91
C LEU A 36 -1.81 4.52 5.76
N ILE A 37 -0.70 5.06 5.29
CA ILE A 37 0.17 4.45 4.28
C ILE A 37 1.42 3.93 5.00
N SER A 38 1.80 2.69 4.75
CA SER A 38 3.00 2.07 5.34
C SER A 38 3.75 1.25 4.31
N ILE A 39 5.08 1.39 4.24
CA ILE A 39 5.96 0.57 3.41
C ILE A 39 6.99 -0.08 4.34
N ALA A 40 7.08 -1.41 4.32
CA ALA A 40 8.02 -2.15 5.15
C ALA A 40 8.74 -3.23 4.34
N LEU A 41 9.99 -3.52 4.72
CA LEU A 41 10.76 -4.62 4.15
C LEU A 41 10.11 -5.97 4.47
N ALA A 42 10.25 -6.93 3.55
CA ALA A 42 9.76 -8.28 3.73
C ALA A 42 10.66 -9.14 4.61
N THR A 43 11.92 -8.74 4.77
CA THR A 43 12.91 -9.40 5.62
C THR A 43 13.00 -8.73 6.97
N ALA A 44 12.87 -9.52 8.04
CA ALA A 44 13.21 -9.06 9.37
C ALA A 44 14.74 -8.99 9.51
N PRO A 45 15.27 -8.09 10.37
CA PRO A 45 16.68 -8.13 10.74
C PRO A 45 17.06 -9.51 11.29
N SER A 46 18.24 -9.99 10.91
CA SER A 46 18.85 -11.18 11.50
C SER A 46 18.94 -11.01 13.02
N GLY A 47 18.10 -11.73 13.77
CA GLY A 47 17.99 -11.58 15.22
C GLY A 47 16.57 -11.59 15.79
N GLY A 48 15.53 -11.64 14.95
CA GLY A 48 14.14 -11.73 15.41
C GLY A 48 13.64 -10.39 15.94
N GLY A 49 13.44 -9.44 15.03
CA GLY A 49 12.88 -8.12 15.32
C GLY A 49 11.67 -7.80 14.46
N SER A 50 11.03 -6.66 14.72
CA SER A 50 10.00 -6.12 13.84
C SER A 50 10.57 -5.83 12.45
N LEU A 51 9.74 -5.97 11.42
CA LEU A 51 10.10 -5.55 10.08
C LEU A 51 10.48 -4.07 10.07
N HIS A 52 11.48 -3.73 9.26
CA HIS A 52 11.92 -2.36 9.12
C HIS A 52 10.92 -1.57 8.26
N THR A 53 10.25 -0.59 8.86
CA THR A 53 9.36 0.34 8.15
C THR A 53 10.19 1.41 7.47
N LEU A 54 10.12 1.48 6.15
CA LEU A 54 10.81 2.46 5.31
C LEU A 54 10.05 3.78 5.23
N PHE A 55 8.72 3.72 5.25
CA PHE A 55 7.85 4.88 5.15
C PHE A 55 6.55 4.65 5.91
N GLN A 56 6.07 5.67 6.62
CA GLN A 56 4.75 5.67 7.21
C GLN A 56 4.19 7.09 7.28
N SER A 57 2.95 7.28 6.83
CA SER A 57 2.29 8.58 6.85
C SER A 57 0.78 8.42 6.96
N ALA A 58 0.16 9.27 7.79
CA ALA A 58 -1.27 9.55 7.69
C ALA A 58 -1.51 10.58 6.57
N THR A 59 -2.59 10.43 5.79
CA THR A 59 -2.92 11.37 4.71
C THR A 59 -3.62 12.64 5.21
N ASP A 60 -4.46 12.49 6.23
CA ASP A 60 -5.27 13.56 6.82
C ASP A 60 -5.44 13.30 8.33
N SER A 61 -5.99 14.28 9.05
CA SER A 61 -6.31 14.11 10.48
C SER A 61 -7.44 13.09 10.67
N GLY A 62 -7.35 12.30 11.75
CA GLY A 62 -8.39 11.33 12.11
C GLY A 62 -7.96 9.86 12.05
N THR A 63 -6.73 9.54 11.66
CA THR A 63 -6.17 8.20 11.89
C THR A 63 -6.02 7.92 13.38
N ILE A 64 -6.33 6.71 13.82
CA ILE A 64 -6.24 6.24 15.21
C ILE A 64 -5.24 5.07 15.32
N PRO A 65 -4.79 4.69 16.54
CA PRO A 65 -3.84 3.58 16.70
C PRO A 65 -4.30 2.24 16.09
N ASP A 66 -5.61 2.00 16.00
CA ASP A 66 -6.13 0.77 15.38
C ASP A 66 -5.77 0.64 13.89
N ASN A 67 -5.54 1.75 13.17
CA ASN A 67 -5.05 1.71 11.79
C ASN A 67 -3.75 0.89 11.67
N GLU A 68 -2.88 0.92 12.68
CA GLU A 68 -1.64 0.15 12.68
C GLU A 68 -1.87 -1.36 12.84
N ASN A 69 -2.92 -1.76 13.58
CA ASN A 69 -3.34 -3.17 13.63
C ASN A 69 -3.79 -3.65 12.26
N TRP A 70 -4.57 -2.86 11.54
CA TRP A 70 -4.96 -3.17 10.17
C TRP A 70 -3.76 -3.24 9.23
N VAL A 71 -2.82 -2.31 9.34
CA VAL A 71 -1.57 -2.34 8.58
C VAL A 71 -0.79 -3.62 8.84
N ARG A 72 -0.59 -4.00 10.11
CA ARG A 72 0.10 -5.23 10.50
C ARG A 72 -0.59 -6.46 9.91
N ARG A 73 -1.91 -6.59 10.09
CA ARG A 73 -2.68 -7.76 9.66
C ARG A 73 -2.72 -7.91 8.14
N LYS A 74 -2.89 -6.81 7.39
CA LYS A 74 -2.84 -6.82 5.91
C LYS A 74 -1.42 -7.16 5.43
N ARG A 75 -0.37 -6.60 6.04
CA ARG A 75 1.04 -6.91 5.72
C ARG A 75 1.36 -8.38 5.94
N ASN A 76 0.96 -8.94 7.08
CA ASN A 76 1.18 -10.36 7.40
C ASN A 76 0.55 -11.28 6.36
N THR A 77 -0.64 -10.93 5.84
CA THR A 77 -1.27 -11.66 4.73
C THR A 77 -0.40 -11.63 3.48
N VAL A 78 0.07 -10.45 3.08
CA VAL A 78 0.91 -10.32 1.87
C VAL A 78 2.21 -11.11 2.01
N LEU A 79 2.86 -11.04 3.16
CA LEU A 79 4.13 -11.73 3.39
C LEU A 79 3.97 -13.25 3.43
N ARG A 80 2.90 -13.76 4.04
CA ARG A 80 2.67 -15.21 4.15
C ARG A 80 2.31 -15.85 2.82
N TRP A 81 1.50 -15.18 2.00
CA TRP A 81 0.95 -15.79 0.78
C TRP A 81 1.47 -15.19 -0.52
N GLY A 82 2.28 -14.13 -0.46
CA GLY A 82 2.88 -13.48 -1.62
C GLY A 82 1.89 -12.77 -2.54
N VAL A 83 0.60 -12.69 -2.19
CA VAL A 83 -0.44 -12.03 -3.00
C VAL A 83 -0.99 -10.83 -2.27
N SER A 84 -1.64 -9.90 -2.98
CA SER A 84 -2.34 -8.80 -2.32
C SER A 84 -3.40 -9.34 -1.35
N SER A 85 -3.67 -8.61 -0.27
CA SER A 85 -4.70 -9.00 0.69
C SER A 85 -6.08 -9.10 0.03
N TRP A 86 -6.33 -8.27 -0.99
CA TRP A 86 -7.52 -8.34 -1.84
C TRP A 86 -7.58 -9.62 -2.68
N ALA A 87 -6.48 -10.01 -3.35
CA ALA A 87 -6.45 -11.23 -4.14
C ALA A 87 -6.68 -12.47 -3.25
N MET A 88 -6.14 -12.46 -2.02
CA MET A 88 -6.45 -13.50 -1.05
C MET A 88 -7.95 -13.54 -0.70
N ARG A 89 -8.59 -12.38 -0.51
CA ARG A 89 -10.05 -12.30 -0.31
C ARG A 89 -10.82 -12.97 -1.43
N GLN A 90 -10.51 -12.62 -2.67
CA GLN A 90 -11.17 -13.17 -3.85
C GLN A 90 -10.99 -14.69 -3.96
N LYS A 91 -9.81 -15.20 -3.59
CA LYS A 91 -9.54 -16.65 -3.50
C LYS A 91 -10.36 -17.34 -2.41
N VAL A 92 -10.64 -16.66 -1.29
CA VAL A 92 -11.49 -17.21 -0.24
C VAL A 92 -12.96 -17.17 -0.66
N ILE A 93 -13.43 -16.06 -1.24
CA ILE A 93 -14.78 -15.91 -1.79
C ILE A 93 -15.08 -17.02 -2.80
N SER A 94 -14.17 -17.25 -3.76
CA SER A 94 -14.36 -18.29 -4.77
C SER A 94 -14.39 -19.69 -4.18
N GLY A 95 -13.61 -19.95 -3.12
CA GLY A 95 -13.61 -21.23 -2.42
C GLY A 95 -14.80 -21.44 -1.47
N ALA A 96 -15.34 -20.37 -0.89
CA ALA A 96 -16.48 -20.40 0.03
C ALA A 96 -17.83 -20.37 -0.69
N GLY A 97 -17.87 -19.88 -1.94
CA GLY A 97 -19.11 -19.69 -2.70
C GLY A 97 -19.99 -18.55 -2.17
N SER A 98 -19.44 -17.66 -1.35
CA SER A 98 -20.15 -16.52 -0.74
C SER A 98 -19.22 -15.33 -0.59
N SER A 99 -19.76 -14.13 -0.80
CA SER A 99 -19.09 -12.85 -0.58
C SER A 99 -19.47 -12.17 0.75
N ALA A 100 -20.36 -12.79 1.54
CA ALA A 100 -20.75 -12.27 2.84
C ALA A 100 -19.54 -12.21 3.79
N ALA A 101 -19.33 -11.06 4.43
CA ALA A 101 -18.09 -10.77 5.16
C ALA A 101 -17.78 -11.83 6.23
N ASP A 102 -18.74 -12.14 7.10
CA ASP A 102 -18.55 -13.11 8.19
C ASP A 102 -18.25 -14.52 7.68
N VAL A 103 -18.88 -14.92 6.56
CA VAL A 103 -18.63 -16.21 5.91
C VAL A 103 -17.21 -16.26 5.35
N VAL A 104 -16.75 -15.17 4.72
CA VAL A 104 -15.41 -15.08 4.14
C VAL A 104 -14.34 -15.13 5.23
N GLU A 105 -14.50 -14.38 6.32
CA GLU A 105 -13.52 -14.38 7.43
C GLU A 105 -13.46 -15.75 8.13
N ALA A 106 -14.61 -16.35 8.44
CA ALA A 106 -14.64 -17.69 9.06
C ALA A 106 -14.09 -18.77 8.12
N ALA A 107 -14.39 -18.70 6.81
CA ALA A 107 -13.83 -19.60 5.82
C ALA A 107 -12.31 -19.45 5.70
N PHE A 108 -11.79 -18.22 5.78
CA PHE A 108 -10.35 -17.95 5.77
C PHE A 108 -9.65 -18.58 6.98
N VAL A 109 -10.18 -18.36 8.18
CA VAL A 109 -9.66 -18.96 9.43
C VAL A 109 -9.63 -20.48 9.32
N LYS A 110 -10.77 -21.09 8.95
CA LYS A 110 -10.91 -22.55 8.83
C LYS A 110 -9.97 -23.12 7.78
N LYS A 111 -9.90 -22.51 6.59
CA LYS A 111 -9.14 -23.03 5.44
C LYS A 111 -7.64 -23.03 5.68
N TYR A 112 -7.12 -22.04 6.42
CA TYR A 112 -5.68 -21.88 6.64
C TYR A 112 -5.25 -22.18 8.09
N ALA A 113 -6.14 -22.75 8.90
CA ALA A 113 -5.92 -23.10 10.31
C ALA A 113 -5.30 -21.94 11.10
N LEU A 114 -5.92 -20.77 11.00
CA LEU A 114 -5.41 -19.54 11.64
C LEU A 114 -5.85 -19.46 13.10
N ALA A 115 -4.97 -18.90 13.94
CA ALA A 115 -5.35 -18.51 15.28
C ALA A 115 -6.46 -17.45 15.23
N SER A 116 -7.45 -17.63 16.09
CA SER A 116 -8.64 -16.80 16.17
C SER A 116 -9.18 -16.83 17.59
N GLY A 117 -8.92 -15.75 18.34
CA GLY A 117 -9.38 -15.59 19.72
C GLY A 117 -10.88 -15.43 19.85
N ASN A 118 -11.60 -15.20 18.75
CA ASN A 118 -13.05 -14.98 18.71
C ASN A 118 -13.84 -16.20 18.20
N GLY A 119 -13.39 -17.41 18.54
CA GLY A 119 -14.13 -18.65 18.24
C GLY A 119 -14.09 -19.05 16.76
N GLY A 120 -13.08 -18.62 16.00
CA GLY A 120 -12.90 -18.99 14.60
C GLY A 120 -13.53 -18.01 13.59
N ALA A 121 -14.10 -16.89 14.07
CA ALA A 121 -14.81 -15.94 13.20
C ALA A 121 -13.86 -15.03 12.40
N VAL A 122 -12.76 -14.57 13.01
CA VAL A 122 -11.79 -13.67 12.39
C VAL A 122 -10.38 -14.06 12.79
N ALA A 123 -9.43 -13.99 11.85
CA ALA A 123 -8.03 -14.27 12.13
C ALA A 123 -7.37 -13.11 12.91
N ASP A 124 -6.66 -13.44 13.98
CA ASP A 124 -6.08 -12.44 14.89
C ASP A 124 -4.98 -11.63 14.17
N GLU A 125 -4.02 -12.32 13.56
CA GLU A 125 -2.82 -11.72 12.98
C GLU A 125 -2.89 -11.50 11.46
N TYR A 126 -4.01 -11.80 10.84
CA TYR A 126 -4.19 -11.70 9.38
C TYR A 126 -5.47 -10.99 9.02
N ALA A 127 -5.42 -10.19 7.96
CA ALA A 127 -6.58 -9.56 7.37
C ALA A 127 -6.54 -9.73 5.85
N ILE A 128 -7.67 -10.15 5.28
CA ILE A 128 -7.87 -10.28 3.83
C ILE A 128 -8.79 -9.17 3.31
N HIS A 129 -8.70 -7.99 3.92
CA HIS A 129 -9.31 -6.77 3.38
C HIS A 129 -8.31 -6.07 2.46
N GLY A 130 -8.79 -5.42 1.41
CA GLY A 130 -7.93 -4.73 0.44
C GLY A 130 -7.03 -3.65 1.06
N GLY A 131 -5.92 -3.37 0.39
CA GLY A 131 -4.93 -2.36 0.80
C GLY A 131 -3.51 -2.88 0.99
N GLY A 132 -3.30 -4.17 1.27
CA GLY A 132 -1.96 -4.76 1.29
C GLY A 132 -1.52 -5.22 -0.09
N TYR A 133 -0.34 -4.80 -0.55
CA TYR A 133 0.18 -5.13 -1.87
C TYR A 133 1.69 -5.47 -1.85
N PRO A 134 2.11 -6.57 -2.50
CA PRO A 134 3.52 -6.98 -2.54
C PRO A 134 4.33 -6.15 -3.54
N ILE A 135 5.53 -5.72 -3.13
CA ILE A 135 6.53 -5.10 -4.01
C ILE A 135 7.52 -6.18 -4.47
N ARG A 136 7.76 -6.23 -5.77
CA ARG A 136 8.65 -7.19 -6.43
C ARG A 136 9.62 -6.48 -7.35
N ILE A 137 10.81 -7.04 -7.48
CA ILE A 137 11.87 -6.53 -8.36
C ILE A 137 12.18 -7.59 -9.40
N LYS A 138 12.32 -7.18 -10.67
CA LYS A 138 12.69 -8.09 -11.76
C LYS A 138 14.05 -8.72 -11.47
N GLY A 139 14.12 -10.05 -11.56
CA GLY A 139 15.34 -10.82 -11.28
C GLY A 139 15.61 -11.10 -9.80
N VAL A 140 14.77 -10.62 -8.88
CA VAL A 140 14.81 -11.00 -7.46
C VAL A 140 13.66 -11.95 -7.17
N GLU A 141 13.97 -13.08 -6.55
CA GLU A 141 12.93 -14.04 -6.16
C GLU A 141 12.18 -13.56 -4.93
N GLY A 142 10.85 -13.68 -4.98
CA GLY A 142 9.98 -13.39 -3.84
C GLY A 142 9.56 -11.91 -3.73
N VAL A 143 8.98 -11.59 -2.57
CA VAL A 143 8.51 -10.24 -2.21
C VAL A 143 9.64 -9.55 -1.44
N VAL A 144 10.02 -8.34 -1.85
CA VAL A 144 11.12 -7.59 -1.19
C VAL A 144 10.59 -6.61 -0.14
N ALA A 145 9.38 -6.11 -0.34
CA ALA A 145 8.71 -5.17 0.55
C ALA A 145 7.20 -5.28 0.38
N VAL A 146 6.46 -4.68 1.31
CA VAL A 146 5.00 -4.61 1.25
C VAL A 146 4.59 -3.17 1.47
N VAL A 147 3.70 -2.68 0.61
CA VAL A 147 2.97 -1.43 0.83
C VAL A 147 1.58 -1.76 1.34
N VAL A 148 1.11 -0.98 2.31
CA VAL A 148 -0.23 -1.08 2.85
C VAL A 148 -0.88 0.29 2.88
N VAL A 149 -2.11 0.37 2.39
CA VAL A 149 -3.03 1.48 2.63
C VAL A 149 -4.18 0.99 3.51
N SER A 150 -4.54 1.79 4.51
CA SER A 150 -5.60 1.47 5.46
C SER A 150 -6.35 2.68 5.96
N GLY A 151 -7.64 2.74 5.66
CA GLY A 151 -8.56 3.77 6.17
C GLY A 151 -9.70 4.11 5.22
N LEU A 152 -9.64 3.64 3.97
CA LEU A 152 -10.71 3.80 2.99
C LEU A 152 -11.62 2.56 2.99
N LYS A 153 -12.55 2.49 2.02
CA LYS A 153 -13.22 1.23 1.72
C LYS A 153 -12.19 0.25 1.19
N GLN A 154 -12.35 -1.05 1.47
CA GLN A 154 -11.34 -2.05 1.12
C GLN A 154 -11.03 -2.10 -0.39
N GLU A 155 -12.01 -1.82 -1.25
CA GLU A 155 -11.85 -1.73 -2.69
C GLU A 155 -10.98 -0.53 -3.07
N ASP A 156 -11.26 0.63 -2.47
CA ASP A 156 -10.51 1.88 -2.67
C ASP A 156 -9.06 1.75 -2.14
N ASP A 157 -8.88 1.20 -0.94
CA ASP A 157 -7.56 0.89 -0.34
C ASP A 157 -6.73 0.03 -1.32
N HIS A 158 -7.33 -0.97 -1.96
CA HIS A 158 -6.64 -1.81 -2.94
C HIS A 158 -6.35 -1.08 -4.25
N GLN A 159 -7.34 -0.35 -4.76
CA GLN A 159 -7.28 0.31 -6.06
C GLN A 159 -6.19 1.38 -6.08
N VAL A 160 -6.15 2.26 -5.06
CA VAL A 160 -5.12 3.30 -4.93
C VAL A 160 -3.72 2.70 -5.04
N VAL A 161 -3.42 1.65 -4.27
CA VAL A 161 -2.10 1.03 -4.29
C VAL A 161 -1.78 0.37 -5.63
N ALA A 162 -2.74 -0.37 -6.20
CA ALA A 162 -2.54 -1.08 -7.45
C ALA A 162 -2.31 -0.11 -8.64
N GLU A 163 -3.02 1.01 -8.66
CA GLU A 163 -2.86 2.07 -9.66
C GLU A 163 -1.53 2.79 -9.49
N THR A 164 -1.20 3.25 -8.29
CA THR A 164 0.07 3.95 -8.02
C THR A 164 1.28 3.08 -8.37
N ILE A 165 1.28 1.78 -8.02
CA ILE A 165 2.39 0.89 -8.40
C ILE A 165 2.51 0.78 -9.92
N ARG A 166 1.38 0.67 -10.63
CA ARG A 166 1.36 0.57 -12.09
C ARG A 166 1.92 1.84 -12.74
N GLU A 167 1.54 3.00 -12.23
CA GLU A 167 2.02 4.30 -12.69
C GLU A 167 3.53 4.47 -12.45
N VAL A 168 4.01 4.15 -11.24
CA VAL A 168 5.44 4.20 -10.91
C VAL A 168 6.25 3.29 -11.83
N ILE A 169 5.79 2.07 -12.10
CA ILE A 169 6.44 1.15 -13.04
C ILE A 169 6.44 1.71 -14.47
N ALA A 170 5.33 2.34 -14.90
CA ALA A 170 5.22 2.92 -16.23
C ALA A 170 6.16 4.13 -16.44
N GLN A 171 6.52 4.82 -15.36
CA GLN A 171 7.47 5.94 -15.39
C GLN A 171 8.94 5.48 -15.55
N GLY A 172 9.23 4.19 -15.39
CA GLY A 172 10.55 3.62 -15.69
C GLY A 172 11.66 3.95 -14.70
N ASN A 173 11.31 4.30 -13.46
CA ASN A 173 12.27 4.46 -12.36
C ASN A 173 12.75 3.10 -11.82
#